data_AF-A0AAD7PPH8-F1
#
_entry.id   AF-A0AAD7PPH8-F1
#
_cell.length_a   1.000
_cell.length_b   1.000
_cell.length_c   1.000
_cell.angle_alpha   90.00
_cell.angle_beta   90.00
_cell.angle_gamma   90.00
#
_symmetry.space_group_name_H-M   'P 1'
#
loop_
_entity.id
_entity.type
_entity.pdbx_description
1 polymer ?
#
loop_
_entity_poly.entity_id
_entity_poly.type
_entity_poly.pdbx_seq_one_letter_code
_entity_poly.pdbx_strand_id
1 'polypeptide(L)'
;MEYRKLAKLSSEINVEKEVSQRPHPRYVELYLEEILSLTQLGEEYTEFMVSKIKGLSSVDPVLVPRATKAFKSGAFSKVVQDITGFYVILEGFFMVENVRKAIGIDEQVPDSLTTSMVDDVFYVLQSCLRRSMSTSNISSVIAVLSCASSLLSNEYQKLCKSWAAFVFKSLGQKLHQL
;
A
#
# COMPACT_ATOMS: atom_id res chain seq x y z
N MET A 1 -11.33 17.89 -3.07
CA MET A 1 -10.84 17.12 -1.91
C MET A 1 -10.26 18.08 -0.87
N GLU A 2 -10.62 17.98 0.41
CA GLU A 2 -10.05 18.83 1.46
C GLU A 2 -8.81 18.17 2.09
N TYR A 3 -7.63 18.76 1.87
CA TYR A 3 -6.34 18.28 2.38
C TYR A 3 -6.33 17.99 3.90
N ARG A 4 -7.11 18.75 4.69
CA ARG A 4 -7.25 18.54 6.14
C ARG A 4 -7.91 17.22 6.51
N LYS A 5 -8.76 16.66 5.64
CA LYS A 5 -9.43 15.38 5.87
C LYS A 5 -8.46 14.21 5.74
N LEU A 6 -7.44 14.31 4.87
CA LEU A 6 -6.41 13.28 4.72
C LEU A 6 -5.52 13.16 5.95
N ALA A 7 -5.06 14.29 6.48
CA ALA A 7 -4.25 14.30 7.70
C ALA A 7 -5.03 13.71 8.89
N LYS A 8 -6.33 14.05 9.00
CA LYS A 8 -7.21 13.47 10.01
C LYS A 8 -7.40 11.96 9.80
N LEU A 9 -7.71 11.52 8.58
CA LEU A 9 -7.90 10.11 8.25
C LEU A 9 -6.63 9.28 8.51
N SER A 10 -5.47 9.78 8.10
CA SER A 10 -4.17 9.17 8.38
C SER A 10 -3.89 9.07 9.88
N SER A 11 -4.20 10.12 10.65
CA SER A 11 -4.08 10.07 12.11
C SER A 11 -5.04 9.07 12.74
N GLU A 12 -6.26 8.91 12.20
CA GLU A 12 -7.25 7.95 12.69
C GLU A 12 -6.84 6.50 12.42
N ILE A 13 -6.11 6.26 11.33
CA ILE A 13 -5.55 4.94 10.96
C ILE A 13 -4.36 4.57 11.85
N ASN A 14 -3.49 5.53 12.19
CA ASN A 14 -2.30 5.28 13.01
C ASN A 14 -2.63 5.05 14.50
N VAL A 15 -3.80 5.49 14.97
CA VAL A 15 -4.28 5.14 16.31
C VAL A 15 -4.85 3.73 16.23
N GLU A 16 -4.30 2.78 17.00
CA GLU A 16 -4.89 1.45 17.19
C GLU A 16 -6.29 1.57 17.81
N LYS A 17 -7.29 1.87 16.98
CA LYS A 17 -8.69 1.90 17.38
C LYS A 17 -9.29 0.50 17.24
N GLU A 18 -10.26 0.20 18.12
CA GLU A 18 -11.12 -0.97 17.96
C GLU A 18 -11.73 -1.03 16.55
N VAL A 19 -11.94 -2.25 16.04
CA VAL A 19 -12.45 -2.53 14.68
C VAL A 19 -13.72 -1.74 14.34
N SER A 20 -14.55 -1.43 15.34
CA SER A 20 -15.80 -0.67 15.20
C SER A 20 -15.63 0.82 14.83
N GLN A 21 -14.44 1.40 15.05
CA GLN A 21 -14.15 2.81 14.77
C GLN A 21 -13.24 3.02 13.54
N ARG A 22 -12.88 1.94 12.85
CA ARG A 22 -12.06 2.03 11.63
C ARG A 22 -12.88 2.55 10.44
N PRO A 23 -12.31 3.42 9.59
CA PRO A 23 -12.97 3.84 8.36
C PRO A 23 -13.31 2.63 7.49
N HIS A 24 -14.52 2.56 6.96
CA HIS A 24 -14.90 1.45 6.08
C HIS A 24 -13.97 1.43 4.83
N PRO A 25 -13.41 0.27 4.43
CA PRO A 25 -12.37 0.19 3.39
C PRO A 25 -12.75 0.86 2.05
N ARG A 26 -14.03 0.80 1.67
CA ARG A 26 -14.57 1.50 0.48
C ARG A 26 -14.39 3.02 0.51
N TYR A 27 -14.46 3.65 1.68
CA TYR A 27 -14.21 5.10 1.77
C TYR A 27 -12.73 5.41 1.56
N VAL A 28 -11.83 4.54 2.03
CA VAL A 28 -10.37 4.70 1.82
C VAL A 28 -9.99 4.51 0.36
N GLU A 29 -10.61 3.55 -0.32
CA GLU A 29 -10.39 3.28 -1.75
C GLU A 29 -10.66 4.51 -2.64
N LEU A 30 -11.72 5.28 -2.34
CA LEU A 30 -12.02 6.51 -3.06
C LEU A 30 -10.92 7.56 -2.92
N TYR A 31 -10.31 7.67 -1.75
CA TYR A 31 -9.18 8.59 -1.53
C TYR A 31 -7.88 8.07 -2.14
N LEU A 32 -7.72 6.75 -2.29
CA LEU A 32 -6.51 6.13 -2.84
C LEU A 32 -6.31 6.50 -4.31
N GLU A 33 -7.34 6.46 -5.14
CA GLU A 33 -7.21 6.79 -6.56
C GLU A 33 -6.88 8.28 -6.78
N GLU A 34 -7.53 9.15 -6.01
CA GLU A 34 -7.26 10.59 -6.09
C GLU A 34 -5.84 10.93 -5.58
N ILE A 35 -5.41 10.35 -4.45
CA ILE A 35 -4.08 10.63 -3.89
C ILE A 35 -2.96 9.99 -4.71
N LEU A 36 -3.21 8.84 -5.34
CA LEU A 36 -2.31 8.22 -6.29
C LEU A 36 -2.08 9.16 -7.48
N SER A 37 -3.15 9.70 -8.06
CA SER A 37 -3.08 10.66 -9.17
C SER A 37 -2.28 11.91 -8.79
N LEU A 38 -2.48 12.45 -7.58
CA LEU A 38 -1.72 13.61 -7.09
C LEU A 38 -0.24 13.28 -6.87
N THR A 39 0.06 12.09 -6.36
CA THR A 39 1.44 11.62 -6.14
C THR A 39 2.17 11.50 -7.47
N GLN A 40 1.56 10.82 -8.44
CA GLN A 40 2.11 10.64 -9.77
C GLN A 40 2.37 11.99 -10.46
N LEU A 41 1.38 12.88 -10.46
CA LEU A 41 1.52 14.22 -11.05
C LEU A 41 2.62 15.05 -10.36
N GLY A 42 2.77 14.91 -9.05
CA GLY A 42 3.82 15.59 -8.27
C GLY A 42 5.23 15.13 -8.67
N GLU A 43 5.42 13.84 -8.87
CA GLU A 43 6.70 13.27 -9.34
C GLU A 43 6.97 13.66 -10.80
N GLU A 44 6.00 13.54 -11.70
CA GLU A 44 6.14 13.93 -13.11
C GLU A 44 6.51 15.42 -13.25
N TYR A 45 5.86 16.29 -12.48
CA TYR A 45 6.21 17.71 -12.46
C TYR A 45 7.61 17.95 -11.90
N THR A 46 8.00 17.21 -10.86
CA THR A 46 9.35 17.29 -10.29
C THR A 46 10.40 16.93 -11.33
N GLU A 47 10.21 15.83 -12.06
CA GLU A 47 11.09 15.39 -13.13
C GLU A 47 11.14 16.40 -14.28
N PHE A 48 9.98 16.92 -14.70
CA PHE A 48 9.89 17.95 -15.73
C PHE A 48 10.68 19.20 -15.35
N MET A 49 10.49 19.71 -14.14
CA MET A 49 11.19 20.92 -13.67
C MET A 49 12.69 20.69 -13.54
N VAL A 50 13.12 19.55 -13.02
CA VAL A 50 14.54 19.18 -12.95
C VAL A 50 15.14 19.07 -14.36
N SER A 51 14.40 18.52 -15.32
CA SER A 51 14.81 18.47 -16.73
C SER A 51 14.97 19.86 -17.33
N LYS A 52 14.03 20.79 -17.07
CA LYS A 52 14.16 22.20 -17.50
C LYS A 52 15.36 22.89 -16.89
N ILE A 53 15.64 22.69 -15.60
CA ILE A 53 16.82 23.24 -14.93
C ILE A 53 18.11 22.70 -15.56
N LYS A 54 18.18 21.39 -15.86
CA LYS A 54 19.34 20.78 -16.55
C LYS A 54 19.56 21.36 -17.96
N GLY A 55 18.48 21.75 -18.64
CA GLY A 55 18.53 22.41 -19.95
C GLY A 55 19.18 23.81 -19.91
N LEU A 56 19.31 24.44 -18.73
CA LEU A 56 20.00 25.73 -18.56
C LEU A 56 21.53 25.60 -18.47
N SER A 57 22.07 24.39 -18.67
CA SER A 57 23.51 24.11 -18.63
C SER A 57 24.34 24.96 -19.62
N SER A 58 23.72 25.43 -20.70
CA SER A 58 24.34 26.33 -21.67
C SER A 58 24.49 27.78 -21.19
N VAL A 59 23.73 28.19 -20.17
CA VAL A 59 23.74 29.56 -19.63
C VAL A 59 24.78 29.70 -18.53
N ASP A 60 24.74 28.80 -17.54
CA ASP A 60 25.74 28.73 -16.47
C ASP A 60 25.75 27.31 -15.84
N PRO A 61 26.83 26.53 -16.06
CA PRO A 61 26.97 25.19 -15.50
C PRO A 61 26.91 25.13 -13.96
N VAL A 62 27.30 26.20 -13.27
CA VAL A 62 27.34 26.26 -11.79
C VAL A 62 25.94 26.50 -11.21
N LEU A 63 25.04 27.12 -11.96
CA LEU A 63 23.65 27.34 -11.52
C LEU A 63 22.83 26.05 -11.48
N VAL A 64 23.13 25.08 -12.35
CA VAL A 64 22.33 23.86 -12.50
C VAL A 64 22.28 23.03 -11.20
N PRO A 65 23.39 22.69 -10.53
CA PRO A 65 23.34 21.97 -9.26
C PRO A 65 22.63 22.76 -8.15
N ARG A 66 22.87 24.07 -8.07
CA ARG A 66 22.28 24.95 -7.06
C ARG A 66 20.76 25.06 -7.21
N ALA A 67 20.29 25.31 -8.43
CA ALA A 67 18.86 25.41 -8.74
C ALA A 67 18.15 24.07 -8.56
N THR A 68 18.78 22.97 -8.99
CA THR A 68 18.23 21.61 -8.81
C THR A 68 18.07 21.30 -7.31
N LYS A 69 19.09 21.59 -6.50
CA LYS A 69 19.02 21.39 -5.05
C LYS A 69 17.92 22.24 -4.41
N ALA A 70 17.87 23.54 -4.74
CA ALA A 70 16.87 24.46 -4.20
C ALA A 70 15.43 24.02 -4.53
N PHE A 71 15.19 23.56 -5.76
CA PHE A 71 13.89 23.04 -6.17
C PHE A 71 13.51 21.76 -5.41
N LYS A 72 14.42 20.77 -5.36
CA LYS A 72 14.19 19.51 -4.64
C LYS A 72 14.04 19.66 -3.12
N SER A 73 14.53 20.74 -2.53
CA SER A 73 14.33 21.06 -1.11
C SER A 73 13.22 22.10 -0.85
N GLY A 74 12.55 22.58 -1.91
CA GLY A 74 11.55 23.63 -1.83
C GLY A 74 10.24 23.17 -1.18
N ALA A 75 9.34 24.14 -0.95
CA ALA A 75 8.03 23.88 -0.34
C ALA A 75 7.19 22.88 -1.15
N PHE A 76 7.26 22.95 -2.48
CA PHE A 76 6.56 22.01 -3.36
C PHE A 76 6.99 20.55 -3.09
N SER A 77 8.30 20.29 -3.07
CA SER A 77 8.86 18.96 -2.81
C SER A 77 8.43 18.40 -1.44
N LYS A 78 8.27 19.27 -0.43
CA LYS A 78 7.72 18.86 0.88
C LYS A 78 6.26 18.42 0.78
N VAL A 79 5.43 19.17 0.08
CA VAL A 79 4.00 18.82 -0.12
C VAL A 79 3.87 17.51 -0.89
N VAL A 80 4.69 17.28 -1.93
CA VAL A 80 4.72 16.00 -2.65
C VAL A 80 5.09 14.86 -1.71
N GLN A 81 6.13 15.02 -0.89
CA GLN A 81 6.51 14.02 0.11
C GLN A 81 5.40 13.74 1.14
N ASP A 82 4.70 14.77 1.62
CA ASP A 82 3.58 14.60 2.56
C ASP A 82 2.43 13.81 1.91
N ILE A 83 2.07 14.13 0.67
CA ILE A 83 1.05 13.41 -0.11
C ILE A 83 1.45 11.95 -0.30
N THR A 84 2.69 11.68 -0.69
CA THR A 84 3.23 10.31 -0.81
C THR A 84 3.19 9.59 0.53
N GLY A 85 3.48 10.28 1.64
CA GLY A 85 3.39 9.72 2.99
C GLY A 85 1.96 9.30 3.35
N PHE A 86 0.97 10.15 3.06
CA PHE A 86 -0.44 9.80 3.26
C PHE A 86 -0.86 8.62 2.37
N TYR A 87 -0.41 8.57 1.12
CA TYR A 87 -0.68 7.46 0.21
C TYR A 87 -0.22 6.12 0.82
N VAL A 88 1.03 6.05 1.30
CA VAL A 88 1.59 4.82 1.88
C VAL A 88 0.76 4.34 3.09
N ILE A 89 0.31 5.26 3.95
CA ILE A 89 -0.51 4.93 5.12
C ILE A 89 -1.88 4.38 4.69
N LEU A 90 -2.54 5.03 3.75
CA LEU A 90 -3.85 4.61 3.25
C LEU A 90 -3.76 3.26 2.51
N GLU A 91 -2.73 3.07 1.70
CA GLU A 91 -2.51 1.84 0.93
C GLU A 91 -2.23 0.65 1.87
N GLY A 92 -1.39 0.86 2.89
CA GLY A 92 -1.12 -0.15 3.91
C GLY A 92 -2.38 -0.55 4.68
N PHE A 93 -3.20 0.43 5.09
CA PHE A 93 -4.49 0.15 5.73
C PHE A 93 -5.44 -0.62 4.83
N PHE A 94 -5.61 -0.17 3.57
CA PHE A 94 -6.46 -0.83 2.59
C PHE A 94 -6.03 -2.29 2.37
N MET A 95 -4.73 -2.52 2.22
CA MET A 95 -4.17 -3.86 2.03
C MET A 95 -4.51 -4.78 3.20
N VAL A 96 -4.24 -4.32 4.43
CA VAL A 96 -4.47 -5.09 5.65
C VAL A 96 -5.95 -5.46 5.81
N GLU A 97 -6.86 -4.49 5.67
CA GLU A 97 -8.29 -4.73 5.90
C GLU A 97 -8.90 -5.64 4.81
N ASN A 98 -8.49 -5.49 3.54
CA ASN A 98 -8.99 -6.35 2.48
C ASN A 98 -8.45 -7.78 2.59
N VAL A 99 -7.21 -7.97 3.03
CA VAL A 99 -6.68 -9.32 3.30
C VAL A 99 -7.43 -9.96 4.47
N ARG A 100 -7.66 -9.23 5.58
CA ARG A 100 -8.49 -9.76 6.69
C ARG A 100 -9.89 -10.14 6.23
N LYS A 101 -10.48 -9.34 5.34
CA LYS A 101 -11.78 -9.65 4.75
C LYS A 101 -11.73 -10.92 3.89
N ALA A 102 -10.74 -11.07 3.03
CA ALA A 102 -10.54 -12.26 2.21
C ALA A 102 -10.42 -13.53 3.07
N ILE A 103 -9.71 -13.43 4.20
CA ILE A 103 -9.62 -14.52 5.18
C ILE A 103 -10.97 -14.81 5.84
N GLY A 104 -11.76 -13.78 6.15
CA GLY A 104 -13.05 -13.93 6.81
C GLY A 104 -14.15 -14.55 5.94
N ILE A 105 -14.03 -14.44 4.61
CA ILE A 105 -14.97 -15.01 3.63
C ILE A 105 -14.42 -16.27 2.95
N ASP A 106 -13.39 -16.88 3.52
CA ASP A 106 -12.71 -18.05 2.95
C ASP A 106 -13.68 -19.20 2.67
N GLU A 107 -13.71 -19.62 1.41
CA GLU A 107 -14.53 -20.72 0.91
C GLU A 107 -13.66 -21.80 0.26
N GLN A 108 -13.99 -23.07 0.55
CA GLN A 108 -13.39 -24.21 -0.13
C GLN A 108 -13.94 -24.31 -1.55
N VAL A 109 -13.06 -24.17 -2.54
CA VAL A 109 -13.42 -24.30 -3.95
C VAL A 109 -13.38 -25.78 -4.36
N PRO A 110 -14.49 -26.35 -4.89
CA PRO A 110 -14.49 -27.71 -5.42
C PRO A 110 -13.44 -27.86 -6.53
N ASP A 111 -12.76 -29.00 -6.57
CA ASP A 111 -11.72 -29.33 -7.56
C ASP A 111 -10.47 -28.43 -7.55
N SER A 112 -10.34 -27.51 -6.57
CA SER A 112 -9.14 -26.68 -6.38
C SER A 112 -8.19 -27.26 -5.34
N LEU A 113 -6.88 -27.06 -5.55
CA LEU A 113 -5.82 -27.41 -4.60
C LEU A 113 -5.71 -26.41 -3.42
N THR A 114 -6.28 -25.22 -3.57
CA THR A 114 -6.24 -24.13 -2.58
C THR A 114 -7.64 -23.58 -2.31
N THR A 115 -7.82 -22.95 -1.16
CA THR A 115 -9.05 -22.22 -0.85
C THR A 115 -9.10 -20.90 -1.63
N SER A 116 -10.30 -20.34 -1.78
CA SER A 116 -10.50 -19.04 -2.46
C SER A 116 -9.70 -17.89 -1.81
N MET A 117 -9.45 -17.97 -0.50
CA MET A 117 -8.66 -16.98 0.23
C MET A 117 -7.25 -16.78 -0.32
N VAL A 118 -6.61 -17.82 -0.87
CA VAL A 118 -5.27 -17.68 -1.45
C VAL A 118 -5.32 -16.71 -2.64
N ASP A 119 -6.23 -16.94 -3.57
CA ASP A 119 -6.35 -16.11 -4.78
C ASP A 119 -6.77 -14.67 -4.43
N ASP A 120 -7.70 -14.49 -3.50
CA ASP A 120 -8.15 -13.17 -3.05
C ASP A 120 -7.03 -12.36 -2.38
N VAL A 121 -6.25 -12.99 -1.50
CA VAL A 121 -5.11 -12.33 -0.84
C VAL A 121 -4.07 -11.91 -1.87
N PHE A 122 -3.69 -12.81 -2.79
CA PHE A 122 -2.71 -12.47 -3.83
C PHE A 122 -3.23 -11.39 -4.78
N TYR A 123 -4.53 -11.38 -5.09
CA TYR A 123 -5.16 -10.33 -5.88
C TYR A 123 -5.04 -8.95 -5.20
N VAL A 124 -5.34 -8.87 -3.90
CA VAL A 124 -5.23 -7.62 -3.14
C VAL A 124 -3.79 -7.14 -3.10
N LEU A 125 -2.83 -8.02 -2.78
CA LEU A 125 -1.40 -7.67 -2.73
C LEU A 125 -0.89 -7.18 -4.08
N GLN A 126 -1.23 -7.90 -5.15
CA GLN A 126 -0.84 -7.52 -6.52
C GLN A 126 -1.43 -6.15 -6.91
N SER A 127 -2.68 -5.88 -6.54
CA SER A 127 -3.35 -4.62 -6.84
C SER A 127 -2.66 -3.44 -6.14
N CYS A 128 -2.33 -3.58 -4.85
CA CYS A 128 -1.64 -2.55 -4.09
C CYS A 128 -0.21 -2.29 -4.61
N LEU A 129 0.52 -3.36 -4.97
CA LEU A 129 1.86 -3.25 -5.54
C LEU A 129 1.84 -2.59 -6.93
N ARG A 130 0.85 -2.90 -7.76
CA ARG A 130 0.69 -2.27 -9.07
C ARG A 130 0.41 -0.77 -8.92
N ARG A 131 -0.48 -0.37 -8.00
CA ARG A 131 -0.74 1.04 -7.70
C ARG A 131 0.50 1.76 -7.18
N SER A 132 1.28 1.14 -6.30
CA SER A 132 2.48 1.77 -5.77
C SER A 132 3.52 2.04 -6.87
N MET A 133 3.64 1.16 -7.87
CA MET A 133 4.47 1.40 -9.05
C MET A 133 4.01 2.61 -9.87
N SER A 134 2.70 2.86 -9.95
CA SER A 134 2.14 4.02 -10.65
C SER A 134 2.47 5.37 -9.98
N THR A 135 2.94 5.37 -8.73
CA THR A 135 3.36 6.61 -8.06
C THR A 135 4.67 7.18 -8.62
N SER A 136 5.44 6.42 -9.39
CA SER A 136 6.79 6.77 -9.86
C SER A 136 7.79 7.12 -8.74
N ASN A 137 7.49 6.74 -7.49
CA ASN A 137 8.34 6.99 -6.33
C ASN A 137 8.85 5.67 -5.75
N ILE A 138 10.18 5.46 -5.74
CA ILE A 138 10.75 4.18 -5.26
C ILE A 138 10.53 3.95 -3.75
N SER A 139 10.46 5.03 -2.96
CA SER A 139 10.26 4.93 -1.52
C SER A 139 8.86 4.45 -1.17
N SER A 140 7.83 4.89 -1.89
CA SER A 140 6.46 4.39 -1.70
C SER A 140 6.37 2.91 -2.11
N VAL A 141 6.98 2.50 -3.22
CA VAL A 141 7.03 1.10 -3.68
C VAL A 141 7.65 0.20 -2.61
N ILE A 142 8.81 0.60 -2.07
CA ILE A 142 9.50 -0.16 -1.02
C ILE A 142 8.63 -0.25 0.25
N ALA A 143 7.96 0.84 0.63
CA ALA A 143 7.11 0.86 1.82
C ALA A 143 5.90 -0.08 1.67
N VAL A 144 5.21 -0.04 0.53
CA VAL A 144 4.06 -0.92 0.24
C VAL A 144 4.50 -2.38 0.13
N LEU A 145 5.65 -2.65 -0.51
CA LEU A 145 6.21 -4.01 -0.58
C LEU A 145 6.60 -4.55 0.80
N SER A 146 7.14 -3.69 1.65
CA SER A 146 7.49 -4.05 3.03
C SER A 146 6.24 -4.35 3.86
N CYS A 147 5.15 -3.58 3.65
CA CYS A 147 3.85 -3.86 4.26
C CYS A 147 3.31 -5.23 3.82
N ALA A 148 3.30 -5.52 2.52
CA ALA A 148 2.88 -6.82 1.97
C ALA A 148 3.70 -7.98 2.54
N SER A 149 5.03 -7.83 2.59
CA SER A 149 5.94 -8.86 3.11
C SER A 149 5.70 -9.12 4.60
N SER A 150 5.49 -8.06 5.39
CA SER A 150 5.15 -8.17 6.81
C SER A 150 3.81 -8.87 7.01
N LEU A 151 2.80 -8.53 6.21
CA LEU A 151 1.47 -9.15 6.30
C LEU A 151 1.51 -10.65 5.98
N LEU A 152 2.23 -11.03 4.91
CA LEU A 152 2.42 -12.44 4.54
C LEU A 152 3.18 -13.22 5.62
N SER A 153 4.23 -12.63 6.17
CA SER A 153 5.06 -13.28 7.19
C SER A 153 4.34 -13.44 8.53
N ASN A 154 3.45 -12.50 8.87
CA ASN A 154 2.82 -12.44 10.18
C ASN A 154 1.41 -13.04 10.20
N GLU A 155 0.45 -12.44 9.49
CA GLU A 155 -0.96 -12.86 9.59
C GLU A 155 -1.23 -14.10 8.73
N TYR A 156 -0.80 -14.07 7.47
CA TYR A 156 -1.05 -15.16 6.52
C TYR A 156 -0.35 -16.46 6.95
N GLN A 157 0.94 -16.40 7.32
CA GLN A 157 1.68 -17.59 7.77
C GLN A 157 1.08 -18.22 9.03
N LYS A 158 0.59 -17.40 9.98
CA LYS A 158 -0.07 -17.91 11.20
C LYS A 158 -1.36 -18.66 10.86
N LEU A 159 -2.15 -18.11 9.94
CA LEU A 159 -3.40 -18.73 9.50
C LEU A 159 -3.14 -20.06 8.79
N CYS A 160 -2.22 -20.11 7.81
CA CYS A 160 -1.86 -21.36 7.15
C CYS A 160 -1.38 -22.44 8.14
N LYS A 161 -0.56 -22.07 9.13
CA LYS A 161 -0.11 -23.01 10.17
C LYS A 161 -1.27 -23.52 11.03
N SER A 162 -2.20 -22.64 11.42
CA SER A 162 -3.38 -23.01 12.19
C SER A 162 -4.31 -23.95 11.40
N TRP A 163 -4.53 -23.65 10.12
CA TRP A 163 -5.31 -24.48 9.21
C TRP A 163 -4.68 -25.86 9.01
N ALA A 164 -3.38 -25.93 8.76
CA ALA A 164 -2.67 -27.20 8.67
C ALA A 164 -2.82 -28.02 9.94
N ALA A 165 -2.63 -27.41 11.12
CA ALA A 165 -2.81 -28.10 12.40
C ALA A 165 -4.24 -28.62 12.60
N PHE A 166 -5.26 -27.85 12.21
CA PHE A 166 -6.67 -28.27 12.26
C PHE A 166 -6.94 -29.46 11.33
N VAL A 167 -6.48 -29.40 10.08
CA VAL A 167 -6.63 -30.48 9.09
C VAL A 167 -5.95 -31.76 9.57
N PHE A 168 -4.72 -31.69 10.06
CA PHE A 168 -4.01 -32.84 10.63
C PHE A 168 -4.76 -33.44 11.81
N LYS A 169 -5.31 -32.61 12.71
CA LYS A 169 -6.10 -33.08 13.85
C LYS A 169 -7.41 -33.76 13.42
N SER A 170 -8.11 -33.19 12.43
CA SER A 170 -9.35 -33.72 11.87
C SER A 170 -9.14 -35.06 11.16
N LEU A 171 -8.08 -35.16 10.34
CA LEU A 171 -7.69 -36.41 9.67
C LEU A 171 -7.27 -37.49 10.68
N GLY A 172 -6.52 -37.13 11.72
CA GLY A 172 -6.14 -38.05 12.79
C GLY A 172 -7.33 -38.58 13.59
N GLN A 173 -8.35 -37.74 13.83
CA GLN A 173 -9.60 -38.20 14.47
C GLN A 173 -10.41 -39.14 13.58
N LYS A 174 -10.47 -38.89 12.27
CA LYS A 174 -11.15 -39.79 11.32
C LYS A 174 -10.45 -41.14 11.18
N LEU A 175 -9.12 -41.18 11.24
CA LEU A 175 -8.36 -42.44 11.21
C LEU A 175 -8.54 -43.30 12.47
N HIS A 176 -8.81 -42.69 13.63
CA HIS A 176 -9.07 -43.41 14.88
C HIS A 176 -10.49 -43.99 14.99
N GLN A 177 -11.39 -43.63 14.06
CA GLN A 177 -12.77 -44.12 13.99
C GLN A 177 -12.97 -45.19 12.89
N LEU A 178 -11.89 -45.58 12.19
CA LEU A 178 -11.83 -46.69 11.24
C LEU A 178 -11.08 -47.87 11.87
#